data_AF-A0A7X9GM06-F1
#
_entry.id   AF-A0A7X9GM06-F1
#
_cell.length_a   1.000
_cell.length_b   1.000
_cell.length_c   1.000
_cell.angle_alpha   90.00
_cell.angle_beta   90.00
_cell.angle_gamma   90.00
#
_symmetry.space_group_name_H-M   'P 1'
#
loop_
_entity.id
_entity.type
_entity.pdbx_description
1 polymer ?
#
loop_
_entity_poly.entity_id
_entity_poly.type
_entity_poly.pdbx_seq_one_letter_code
_entity_poly.pdbx_strand_id
1 'polypeptide(L)'
;EQMDFGTEGAAKLVVYGRSPIEKNTIHLRFSSDEEESTQIIEFPYSDQYKERVFNLEKITGMQKVTFIFLPGSNFDFGWFRFE
;
A
#
# COMPACT_ATOMS: atom_id res chain seq x y z
N GLU A 1 -0.31 11.04 8.42
CA GLU A 1 -1.64 11.64 8.57
C GLU A 1 -2.68 10.51 8.63
N GLN A 2 -3.90 10.79 9.09
CA GLN A 2 -5.00 9.81 9.05
C GLN A 2 -5.79 9.96 7.75
N MET A 3 -6.25 8.86 7.18
CA MET A 3 -7.09 8.82 5.99
C MET A 3 -8.49 8.35 6.41
N ASP A 4 -9.53 9.02 5.90
CA ASP A 4 -10.93 8.63 6.11
C ASP A 4 -11.40 7.75 4.96
N PHE A 5 -11.64 6.47 5.26
CA PHE A 5 -12.19 5.50 4.32
C PHE A 5 -13.72 5.40 4.39
N GLY A 6 -14.36 6.11 5.32
CA GLY A 6 -15.80 6.07 5.54
C GLY A 6 -16.33 4.66 5.85
N THR A 7 -17.64 4.49 5.72
CA THR A 7 -18.33 3.19 5.89
C THR A 7 -18.27 2.33 4.63
N GLU A 8 -18.16 2.95 3.46
CA GLU A 8 -18.00 2.25 2.19
C GLU A 8 -16.67 1.49 2.12
N GLY A 9 -15.61 2.06 2.71
CA GLY A 9 -14.29 1.46 2.80
C GLY A 9 -13.55 1.41 1.46
N ALA A 10 -12.28 1.01 1.52
CA ALA A 10 -11.45 0.72 0.34
C ALA A 10 -11.01 -0.74 0.39
N ALA A 11 -11.00 -1.40 -0.77
CA ALA A 11 -10.58 -2.79 -0.93
C ALA A 11 -9.50 -2.96 -2.00
N LYS A 12 -9.03 -1.85 -2.58
CA LYS A 12 -7.97 -1.83 -3.56
C LYS A 12 -6.99 -0.70 -3.28
N LEU A 13 -5.76 -0.92 -3.71
CA LEU A 13 -4.70 0.07 -3.69
C LEU A 13 -4.02 0.11 -5.05
N VAL A 14 -4.02 1.28 -5.65
CA VAL A 14 -3.25 1.60 -6.84
C VAL A 14 -1.93 2.22 -6.37
N VAL A 15 -0.81 1.64 -6.79
CA VAL A 15 0.53 2.18 -6.55
C VAL A 15 1.17 2.51 -7.88
N TYR A 16 1.66 3.74 -8.01
CA TYR A 16 2.51 4.17 -9.12
C TYR A 16 3.95 4.26 -8.65
N GLY A 17 4.80 3.44 -9.24
CA GLY A 17 6.20 3.37 -8.88
C GLY A 17 6.98 2.46 -9.81
N ARG A 18 8.25 2.23 -9.48
CA ARG A 18 9.10 1.27 -10.18
C ARG A 18 9.98 0.52 -9.21
N SER A 19 10.37 -0.69 -9.60
CA SER A 19 11.24 -1.54 -8.80
C SER A 19 12.22 -2.28 -9.71
N PRO A 20 13.54 -2.07 -9.54
CA PRO A 20 14.53 -2.81 -10.31
C PRO A 20 14.75 -4.24 -9.81
N ILE A 21 14.10 -4.65 -8.70
CA ILE A 21 14.16 -6.02 -8.18
C ILE A 21 12.95 -6.84 -8.63
N GLU A 22 13.10 -8.17 -8.65
CA GLU A 22 12.09 -9.09 -9.19
C GLU A 22 10.71 -8.93 -8.53
N LYS A 23 10.72 -8.83 -7.20
CA LYS A 23 9.52 -8.57 -6.38
C LYS A 23 9.90 -7.74 -5.16
N ASN A 24 9.29 -6.57 -5.03
CA ASN A 24 9.43 -5.71 -3.87
C ASN A 24 8.21 -5.85 -2.95
N THR A 25 8.42 -6.42 -1.77
CA THR A 25 7.39 -6.55 -0.73
C THR A 25 7.19 -5.22 -0.01
N ILE A 26 5.94 -4.77 0.09
CA ILE A 26 5.56 -3.56 0.83
C ILE A 26 4.55 -3.97 1.88
N HIS A 27 4.87 -3.70 3.14
CA HIS A 27 3.96 -3.93 4.27
C HIS A 27 3.12 -2.66 4.48
N LEU A 28 1.81 -2.81 4.42
CA LEU A 28 0.83 -1.76 4.67
C LEU A 28 0.27 -1.95 6.07
N ARG A 29 0.67 -1.10 7.01
CA ARG A 29 0.08 -1.09 8.34
C ARG A 29 -1.03 -0.05 8.39
N PHE A 30 -2.22 -0.49 8.78
CA PHE A 30 -3.37 0.35 9.09
C PHE A 30 -3.55 0.36 10.60
N SER A 31 -3.59 1.55 11.18
CA SER A 31 -3.84 1.73 12.62
C SER A 31 -5.02 2.67 12.81
N SER A 32 -6.06 2.21 13.48
CA SER A 32 -7.14 3.03 14.02
C SER A 32 -6.92 3.27 15.52
N ASP A 33 -7.83 3.96 16.19
CA ASP A 33 -7.79 4.13 17.65
C ASP A 33 -8.06 2.82 18.41
N GLU A 34 -8.65 1.81 17.76
CA GLU A 34 -9.09 0.56 18.38
C GLU A 34 -8.29 -0.65 17.92
N GLU A 35 -7.85 -0.67 16.66
CA GLU A 35 -7.26 -1.85 16.01
C GLU A 35 -6.05 -1.48 15.15
N GLU A 36 -5.10 -2.43 15.05
CA GLU A 36 -4.06 -2.39 14.03
C GLU A 36 -4.16 -3.63 13.14
N SER A 37 -4.04 -3.44 11.83
CA SER A 37 -3.94 -4.51 10.85
C SER A 37 -2.74 -4.30 9.94
N THR A 38 -2.15 -5.39 9.45
CA THR A 38 -1.05 -5.33 8.50
C THR A 38 -1.37 -6.19 7.30
N GLN A 39 -1.29 -5.60 6.12
CA GLN A 39 -1.45 -6.28 4.84
C GLN A 39 -0.15 -6.20 4.04
N ILE A 40 0.06 -7.14 3.13
CA ILE A 40 1.30 -7.22 2.35
C ILE A 40 0.94 -7.20 0.86
N ILE A 41 1.64 -6.37 0.09
CA ILE A 41 1.56 -6.35 -1.36
C ILE A 41 2.94 -6.63 -1.96
N GLU A 42 2.96 -7.32 -3.11
CA GLU A 42 4.19 -7.60 -3.87
C GLU A 42 4.20 -6.77 -5.15
N PHE A 43 5.04 -5.74 -5.21
CA PHE A 43 5.21 -4.96 -6.44
C PHE A 43 6.20 -5.70 -7.37
N PRO A 44 5.77 -6.14 -8.57
CA PRO A 44 6.65 -6.87 -9.48
C PRO A 44 7.66 -5.94 -10.14
N TYR A 45 8.76 -6.50 -10.64
CA TYR A 45 9.76 -5.79 -11.42
C TYR A 45 9.17 -4.82 -12.45
N SER A 46 9.72 -3.60 -12.46
CA SER A 46 9.42 -2.59 -13.46
C SER A 46 10.62 -1.65 -13.61
N ASP A 47 11.14 -1.57 -14.84
CA ASP A 47 12.20 -0.65 -15.26
C ASP A 47 11.73 0.81 -15.35
N GLN A 48 10.43 1.00 -15.60
CA GLN A 48 9.76 2.29 -15.71
C GLN A 48 8.70 2.44 -14.63
N TYR A 49 8.28 3.68 -14.36
CA TYR A 49 7.15 3.92 -13.47
C TYR A 49 5.87 3.37 -14.08
N LYS A 50 5.20 2.48 -13.36
CA LYS A 50 3.95 1.86 -13.78
C LYS A 50 2.94 1.85 -12.64
N GLU A 51 1.67 1.95 -13.03
CA GLU A 51 0.55 1.72 -12.13
C GLU A 51 0.33 0.22 -11.94
N ARG A 52 0.16 -0.20 -10.69
CA ARG A 52 -0.22 -1.55 -10.30
C ARG A 52 -1.36 -1.49 -9.32
N VAL A 53 -2.36 -2.34 -9.53
CA VAL A 53 -3.54 -2.46 -8.67
C VAL A 53 -3.39 -3.71 -7.82
N PHE A 54 -3.57 -3.54 -6.51
CA PHE A 54 -3.52 -4.61 -5.53
C PHE A 54 -4.86 -4.70 -4.83
N ASN A 55 -5.35 -5.92 -4.62
CA ASN A 55 -6.51 -6.15 -3.77
C ASN A 55 -6.05 -6.14 -2.31
N LEU A 56 -6.86 -5.52 -1.46
CA LEU A 56 -6.66 -5.43 -0.03
C LEU A 56 -7.87 -6.06 0.68
N GLU A 57 -7.67 -6.50 1.91
CA GLU A 57 -8.78 -6.65 2.83
C GLU A 57 -9.41 -5.29 3.06
N LYS A 58 -10.74 -5.27 3.12
CA LYS A 58 -11.52 -4.03 3.18
C LYS A 58 -11.15 -3.23 4.43
N ILE A 59 -10.72 -1.98 4.23
CA ILE A 59 -10.39 -1.02 5.29
C ILE A 59 -11.47 0.05 5.35
N THR A 60 -11.95 0.37 6.55
CA THR A 60 -13.03 1.35 6.80
C THR A 60 -12.65 2.34 7.91
N GLY A 61 -13.34 3.47 7.93
CA GLY A 61 -13.20 4.50 8.96
C GLY A 61 -11.88 5.26 8.90
N MET A 62 -11.53 5.89 10.03
CA MET A 62 -10.30 6.67 10.19
C MET A 62 -9.11 5.76 10.43
N GLN A 63 -8.10 5.84 9.55
CA GLN A 63 -6.97 4.92 9.57
C GLN A 63 -5.68 5.66 9.27
N LYS A 64 -4.67 5.44 10.10
CA LYS A 64 -3.29 5.83 9.80
C LYS A 64 -2.66 4.74 8.94
N VAL A 65 -2.38 5.07 7.67
CA VAL A 65 -1.69 4.18 6.74
C VAL A 65 -0.18 4.39 6.82
N THR A 66 0.56 3.31 7.02
CA THR A 66 2.03 3.31 7.05
C THR A 66 2.57 2.29 6.06
N PHE A 67 3.37 2.76 5.10
CA PHE A 67 4.10 1.90 4.16
C PHE A 67 5.46 1.56 4.77
N ILE A 68 5.73 0.27 4.97
CA ILE A 68 6.96 -0.22 5.58
C ILE A 68 7.74 -1.00 4.51
N PHE A 69 8.96 -0.55 4.26
CA PHE A 69 9.92 -1.15 3.35
C PHE A 69 11.02 -1.81 4.18
N LEU A 70 11.17 -3.12 4.04
CA LEU A 70 12.19 -3.87 4.78
C LEU A 70 13.59 -3.66 4.15
N PRO A 71 14.67 -3.89 4.91
CA PRO A 71 16.03 -3.85 4.37
C PRO A 71 16.18 -4.74 3.12
N GLY A 72 16.78 -4.19 2.06
CA GLY A 72 16.89 -4.86 0.76
C GLY A 72 15.77 -4.49 -0.23
N SER A 73 14.73 -3.77 0.21
CA SER A 73 13.76 -3.14 -0.69
C SER A 73 14.45 -2.11 -1.60
N ASN A 74 14.08 -2.12 -2.88
CA ASN A 74 14.49 -1.12 -3.85
C ASN A 74 13.25 -0.71 -4.65
N PHE A 75 12.66 0.41 -4.25
CA PHE A 75 11.40 0.88 -4.78
C PHE A 75 11.39 2.41 -4.87
N ASP A 76 11.14 2.92 -6.05
CA ASP A 76 10.89 4.34 -6.26
C ASP A 76 9.39 4.59 -6.21
N PHE A 77 8.95 5.23 -5.11
CA PHE A 77 7.55 5.52 -4.85
C PHE A 77 7.13 6.85 -5.50
N GLY A 78 6.14 6.81 -6.40
CA GLY A 78 5.58 8.01 -7.03
C GLY A 78 4.34 8.50 -6.30
N TRP A 79 3.22 7.78 -6.45
CA TRP A 79 1.97 8.10 -5.76
C TRP A 79 1.17 6.83 -5.47
N PHE A 80 0.15 6.97 -4.62
CA PHE A 80 -0.78 5.91 -4.32
C PHE A 80 -2.22 6.43 -4.26
N ARG A 81 -3.18 5.55 -4.54
CA ARG A 81 -4.62 5.84 -4.44
C ARG A 81 -5.35 4.61 -3.94
N PHE A 82 -6.22 4.79 -2.96
CA PHE A 82 -7.13 3.75 -2.51
C PHE A 82 -8.44 3.79 -3.31
N GLU A 83 -9.02 2.61 -3.54
CA GLU A 83 -10.27 2.40 -4.28
C GLU A 83 -11.18 1.36 -3.60
#